data_AF-A0AAV4JP95-F1
#
_entry.id   AF-A0AAV4JP95-F1
#
_cell.length_a   1.000
_cell.length_b   1.000
_cell.length_c   1.000
_cell.angle_alpha   90.00
_cell.angle_beta   90.00
_cell.angle_gamma   90.00
#
_symmetry.space_group_name_H-M   'P 1'
#
loop_
_entity.id
_entity.type
_entity.pdbx_description
1 polymer ?
#
loop_
_entity_poly.entity_id
_entity_poly.type
_entity_poly.pdbx_seq_one_letter_code
_entity_poly.pdbx_strand_id
1 'polypeptide(L)'
;MKDTRRVVKIVQFASEGLLVINKCGLQSKFKVWCLQSMLIPKLLWLLLVYDIFCSTVESIEAKIHKYTRKWLRVSPELRDMAMYCRNAKLKLPMKSILEEYKCGKVRLVTMLEDSDDSVVKTVQPFIVKRWSKTEGKEKRDMIINEVRQREDFKRVQKAVQQRQQGHWDSAIQRSLTW
;
A
#
# COMPACT_ATOMS: atom_id res chain seq x y z
N MET A 1 18.69 18.61 3.74
CA MET A 1 18.92 17.89 5.01
C MET A 1 17.91 16.76 5.12
N LYS A 2 18.34 15.50 5.27
CA LYS A 2 17.43 14.33 5.33
C LYS A 2 16.69 14.32 6.68
N ASP A 3 15.37 14.32 6.63
CA ASP A 3 14.44 14.41 7.77
C ASP A 3 14.35 13.10 8.61
N THR A 4 15.44 12.36 8.74
CA THR A 4 15.48 11.02 9.35
C THR A 4 14.96 11.02 10.78
N ARG A 5 15.27 12.08 11.56
CA ARG A 5 14.77 12.21 12.95
C ARG A 5 13.25 12.36 13.00
N ARG A 6 12.64 13.04 12.02
CA ARG A 6 11.19 13.23 11.96
C ARG A 6 10.48 11.94 11.54
N VAL A 7 11.07 11.21 10.59
CA VAL A 7 10.57 9.89 10.17
C VAL A 7 10.50 8.92 11.36
N VAL A 8 11.55 8.87 12.18
CA VAL A 8 11.57 8.02 13.39
C VAL A 8 10.43 8.42 14.35
N LYS A 9 10.22 9.72 14.58
CA LYS A 9 9.11 10.21 15.42
C LYS A 9 7.73 9.81 14.88
N ILE A 10 7.54 9.83 13.56
CA ILE A 10 6.27 9.42 12.93
C ILE A 10 6.02 7.92 13.13
N VAL A 11 7.06 7.09 12.97
CA VAL A 11 6.96 5.65 13.19
C VAL A 11 6.69 5.33 14.67
N GLN A 12 7.30 6.08 15.58
CA GLN A 12 7.04 5.98 17.03
C GLN A 12 5.60 6.37 17.33
N PHE A 13 5.13 7.53 16.84
CA PHE A 13 3.75 7.99 16.99
C PHE A 13 2.73 6.96 16.46
N ALA A 14 2.99 6.35 15.29
CA ALA A 14 2.15 5.29 14.77
C ALA A 14 2.10 4.08 15.71
N SER A 15 3.26 3.66 16.23
CA SER A 15 3.37 2.52 17.15
C SER A 15 2.66 2.78 18.46
N GLU A 16 2.82 3.97 19.05
CA GLU A 16 2.17 4.40 20.28
C GLU A 16 0.65 4.49 20.11
N GLY A 17 0.18 5.13 19.03
CA GLY A 17 -1.25 5.21 18.73
C GLY A 17 -1.90 3.84 18.60
N LEU A 18 -1.24 2.90 17.93
CA LEU A 18 -1.71 1.52 17.81
C LEU A 18 -1.74 0.79 19.16
N LEU A 19 -0.73 0.99 20.01
CA LEU A 19 -0.68 0.41 21.35
C LEU A 19 -1.81 0.94 22.24
N VAL A 20 -2.09 2.24 22.19
CA VAL A 20 -3.20 2.86 22.92
C VAL A 20 -4.53 2.24 22.50
N ILE A 21 -4.82 2.20 21.19
CA ILE A 21 -6.06 1.59 20.67
C ILE A 21 -6.16 0.11 21.06
N ASN A 22 -5.05 -0.61 21.00
CA ASN A 22 -5.02 -2.03 21.36
C ASN A 22 -5.39 -2.26 22.84
N LYS A 23 -4.88 -1.41 23.73
CA LYS A 23 -5.14 -1.46 25.18
C LYS A 23 -6.56 -1.01 25.57
N CYS A 24 -7.25 -0.23 24.73
CA CYS A 24 -8.63 0.14 25.01
C CYS A 24 -9.52 -1.10 25.16
N GLY A 25 -10.41 -1.12 26.15
CA GLY A 25 -11.41 -2.16 26.38
C GLY A 25 -12.58 -2.18 25.38
N LEU A 26 -12.41 -1.54 24.22
CA LEU A 26 -13.44 -1.40 23.18
C LEU A 26 -13.65 -2.72 22.42
N GLN A 27 -14.85 -2.91 21.87
CA GLN A 27 -15.11 -4.00 20.93
C GLN A 27 -14.25 -3.85 19.66
N SER A 28 -13.92 -4.96 19.01
CA SER A 28 -13.04 -4.99 17.83
C SER A 28 -13.42 -4.03 16.71
N LYS A 29 -14.72 -3.93 16.38
CA LYS A 29 -15.23 -3.00 15.36
C LYS A 29 -14.92 -1.54 15.68
N PHE A 30 -15.02 -1.16 16.94
CA PHE A 30 -14.75 0.22 17.38
C PHE A 30 -13.25 0.51 17.40
N LYS A 31 -12.38 -0.48 17.64
CA LYS A 31 -10.93 -0.31 17.49
C LYS A 31 -10.54 0.02 16.04
N VAL A 32 -11.13 -0.71 15.08
CA VAL A 32 -10.92 -0.44 13.66
C VAL A 32 -11.49 0.91 13.27
N TRP A 33 -12.64 1.31 13.82
CA TRP A 33 -13.18 2.64 13.62
C TRP A 33 -12.25 3.74 14.14
N CYS A 34 -11.70 3.60 15.37
CA CYS A 34 -10.71 4.55 15.91
C CYS A 34 -9.45 4.64 15.03
N LEU A 35 -8.99 3.51 14.52
CA LEU A 35 -7.88 3.47 13.57
C LEU A 35 -8.21 4.30 12.31
N GLN A 36 -9.35 4.03 11.66
CA GLN A 36 -9.74 4.63 10.38
C GLN A 36 -10.12 6.11 10.52
N SER A 37 -10.84 6.48 11.57
CA SER A 37 -11.39 7.83 11.75
C SER A 37 -10.50 8.76 12.56
N MET A 38 -9.59 8.24 13.40
CA MET A 38 -8.73 9.09 14.24
C MET A 38 -7.24 8.96 13.90
N LEU A 39 -6.70 7.73 13.89
CA LEU A 39 -5.24 7.54 13.78
C LEU A 39 -4.75 7.74 12.34
N ILE A 40 -5.42 7.15 11.36
CA ILE A 40 -5.04 7.25 9.94
C ILE A 40 -5.03 8.71 9.45
N PRO A 41 -6.06 9.55 9.68
CA PRO A 41 -6.03 10.95 9.26
C PRO A 41 -4.87 11.75 9.87
N LYS A 42 -4.56 11.51 11.16
CA LYS A 42 -3.43 12.16 11.84
C LYS A 42 -2.08 11.73 11.26
N LEU A 43 -1.92 10.44 11.00
CA LEU A 43 -0.72 9.93 10.34
C LEU A 43 -0.59 10.45 8.91
N LEU A 44 -1.67 10.41 8.13
CA LEU A 44 -1.69 10.84 6.74
C LEU A 44 -1.26 12.29 6.60
N TRP A 45 -1.74 13.17 7.48
CA TRP A 45 -1.32 14.57 7.49
C TRP A 45 0.21 14.70 7.68
N LEU A 46 0.79 13.99 8.67
CA LEU A 46 2.24 13.98 8.88
C LEU A 46 2.98 13.41 7.67
N LEU A 47 2.46 12.35 7.05
CA LEU A 47 3.09 11.74 5.89
C LEU A 47 3.08 12.66 4.66
N LEU A 48 2.02 13.44 4.45
CA LEU A 48 1.90 14.33 3.31
C LEU A 48 2.78 15.58 3.43
N VAL A 49 2.89 16.12 4.64
CA VAL A 49 3.70 17.32 4.94
C VAL A 49 5.19 17.06 4.72
N TYR A 50 5.69 15.89 5.12
CA TYR A 50 7.11 15.56 4.99
C TYR A 50 7.41 14.79 3.69
N ASP A 51 8.66 14.86 3.24
CA ASP A 51 9.15 14.01 2.16
C ASP A 51 9.62 12.67 2.74
N ILE A 52 8.78 11.64 2.59
CA ILE A 52 8.98 10.32 3.20
C ILE A 52 9.02 9.25 2.10
N PHE A 53 9.94 8.32 2.24
CA PHE A 53 10.05 7.18 1.33
C PHE A 53 8.84 6.24 1.45
N CYS A 54 8.35 5.76 0.31
CA CYS A 54 7.24 4.80 0.21
C CYS A 54 7.44 3.56 1.09
N SER A 55 8.67 3.05 1.17
CA SER A 55 9.05 1.90 2.00
C SER A 55 8.81 2.10 3.50
N THR A 56 8.93 3.34 3.99
CA THR A 56 8.64 3.64 5.40
C THR A 56 7.13 3.59 5.66
N VAL A 57 6.34 4.09 4.71
CA VAL A 57 4.87 4.04 4.78
C VAL A 57 4.38 2.59 4.72
N GLU A 58 4.96 1.76 3.86
CA GLU A 58 4.70 0.32 3.79
C GLU A 58 5.00 -0.39 5.13
N SER A 59 6.09 -0.03 5.81
CA SER A 59 6.39 -0.56 7.15
C SER A 59 5.35 -0.18 8.20
N ILE A 60 4.85 1.06 8.17
CA ILE A 60 3.77 1.52 9.05
C ILE A 60 2.48 0.74 8.75
N GLU A 61 2.14 0.59 7.47
CA GLU A 61 0.97 -0.15 7.03
C GLU A 61 1.03 -1.63 7.47
N ALA A 62 2.18 -2.29 7.34
CA ALA A 62 2.36 -3.66 7.80
C ALA A 62 2.11 -3.80 9.32
N LYS A 63 2.50 -2.82 10.13
CA LYS A 63 2.17 -2.79 11.57
C LYS A 63 0.67 -2.64 11.78
N ILE A 64 0.01 -1.73 11.04
CA ILE A 64 -1.45 -1.54 11.09
C ILE A 64 -2.17 -2.85 10.73
N HIS A 65 -1.73 -3.56 9.69
CA HIS A 65 -2.31 -4.86 9.30
C HIS A 65 -2.26 -5.87 10.44
N LYS A 66 -1.11 -5.98 11.12
CA LYS A 66 -0.93 -6.93 12.23
C LYS A 66 -1.94 -6.68 13.35
N TYR A 67 -2.11 -5.42 13.77
CA TYR A 67 -3.10 -5.07 14.80
C TYR A 67 -4.53 -5.25 14.32
N THR A 68 -4.82 -4.87 13.08
CA THR A 68 -6.18 -4.95 12.54
C THR A 68 -6.63 -6.40 12.38
N ARG A 69 -5.75 -7.30 11.92
CA ARG A 69 -6.00 -8.75 11.87
C ARG A 69 -6.30 -9.30 13.25
N LYS A 70 -5.51 -8.91 14.25
CA LYS A 70 -5.70 -9.31 15.65
C LYS A 70 -7.06 -8.87 16.18
N TRP A 71 -7.50 -7.65 15.87
CA TRP A 71 -8.79 -7.14 16.33
C TRP A 71 -9.97 -7.81 15.61
N LEU A 72 -9.91 -7.92 14.29
CA LEU A 72 -10.98 -8.49 13.47
C LEU A 72 -11.02 -10.04 13.50
N ARG A 73 -10.07 -10.69 14.18
CA ARG A 73 -9.91 -12.16 14.20
C ARG A 73 -9.81 -12.76 12.80
N VAL A 74 -9.15 -12.03 11.89
CA VAL A 74 -8.91 -12.45 10.51
C VAL A 74 -7.66 -13.33 10.46
N SER A 75 -7.72 -14.42 9.69
CA SER A 75 -6.56 -15.30 9.50
C SER A 75 -5.33 -14.52 9.00
N PRO A 76 -4.13 -14.81 9.51
CA PRO A 76 -2.90 -14.19 9.01
C PRO A 76 -2.63 -14.49 7.53
N GLU A 77 -3.18 -15.59 7.00
CA GLU A 77 -2.96 -16.02 5.61
C GLU A 77 -3.78 -15.26 4.56
N LEU A 78 -4.82 -14.53 5.00
CA LEU A 78 -5.63 -13.74 4.07
C LEU A 78 -4.78 -12.63 3.46
N ARG A 79 -4.80 -12.46 2.12
CA ARG A 79 -4.05 -11.38 1.45
C ARG A 79 -4.47 -9.99 1.96
N ASP A 80 -3.49 -9.09 2.12
CA ASP A 80 -3.72 -7.70 2.53
C ASP A 80 -4.71 -6.98 1.59
N MET A 81 -4.66 -7.27 0.29
CA MET A 81 -5.60 -6.76 -0.71
C MET A 81 -7.08 -7.01 -0.33
N ALA A 82 -7.39 -8.16 0.29
CA ALA A 82 -8.76 -8.48 0.67
C ALA A 82 -9.34 -7.55 1.74
N MET A 83 -8.50 -6.80 2.47
CA MET A 83 -8.95 -5.80 3.44
C MET A 83 -9.36 -4.48 2.80
N TYR A 84 -8.71 -4.09 1.71
CA TYR A 84 -8.90 -2.80 1.05
C TYR A 84 -9.78 -2.90 -0.20
N CYS A 85 -10.07 -4.11 -0.66
CA CYS A 85 -10.93 -4.36 -1.80
C CYS A 85 -12.32 -3.76 -1.64
N ARG A 86 -12.66 -2.78 -2.49
CA ARG A 86 -14.04 -2.27 -2.66
C ARG A 86 -14.94 -3.22 -3.47
N ASN A 87 -14.33 -4.02 -4.35
CA ASN A 87 -15.03 -4.83 -5.35
C ASN A 87 -15.13 -6.32 -4.96
N ALA A 88 -14.61 -6.73 -3.80
CA ALA A 88 -14.70 -8.10 -3.33
C ALA A 88 -16.06 -8.40 -2.67
N LYS A 89 -16.39 -9.69 -2.54
CA LYS A 89 -17.58 -10.15 -1.80
C LYS A 89 -17.52 -9.74 -0.33
N LEU A 90 -16.33 -9.78 0.28
CA LEU A 90 -16.07 -9.25 1.61
C LEU A 90 -15.61 -7.80 1.48
N LYS A 91 -16.47 -6.85 1.86
CA LYS A 91 -16.16 -5.42 1.86
C LYS A 91 -15.86 -4.98 3.28
N LEU A 92 -14.59 -4.90 3.64
CA LEU A 92 -14.19 -4.28 4.89
C LEU A 92 -14.06 -2.76 4.67
N PRO A 93 -14.61 -1.91 5.55
CA PRO A 93 -14.51 -0.47 5.45
C PRO A 93 -13.13 0.00 5.94
N MET A 94 -12.06 -0.52 5.34
CA MET A 94 -10.70 -0.12 5.63
C MET A 94 -10.10 0.60 4.43
N LYS A 95 -9.41 1.71 4.69
CA LYS A 95 -8.61 2.42 3.70
C LYS A 95 -7.14 2.11 3.94
N SER A 96 -6.41 1.88 2.85
CA SER A 96 -4.95 1.69 2.89
C SER A 96 -4.28 3.04 3.08
N ILE A 97 -3.44 3.17 4.10
CA ILE A 97 -2.68 4.39 4.34
C ILE A 97 -1.68 4.66 3.20
N LEU A 98 -1.17 3.60 2.58
CA LEU A 98 -0.25 3.69 1.45
C LEU A 98 -0.95 4.20 0.19
N GLU A 99 -2.15 3.70 -0.08
CA GLU A 99 -2.98 4.21 -1.18
C GLU A 99 -3.32 5.68 -0.95
N GLU A 100 -3.77 6.06 0.24
CA GLU A 100 -4.09 7.46 0.56
C GLU A 100 -2.87 8.38 0.47
N TYR A 101 -1.70 7.90 0.89
CA TYR A 101 -0.44 8.63 0.77
C TYR A 101 -0.07 8.88 -0.71
N LYS A 102 -0.11 7.83 -1.53
CA LYS A 102 0.17 7.92 -2.98
C LYS A 102 -0.82 8.86 -3.67
N CYS A 103 -2.12 8.69 -3.41
CA CYS A 103 -3.15 9.57 -3.93
C CYS A 103 -2.94 11.03 -3.48
N GLY A 104 -2.57 11.26 -2.23
CA GLY A 104 -2.34 12.60 -1.71
C GLY A 104 -1.13 13.28 -2.35
N LYS A 105 -0.02 12.56 -2.56
CA LYS A 105 1.15 13.08 -3.29
C LYS A 105 0.81 13.38 -4.75
N VAL A 106 0.16 12.45 -5.46
CA VAL A 106 -0.27 12.67 -6.86
C VAL A 106 -1.21 13.86 -6.95
N ARG A 107 -2.20 13.95 -6.07
CA ARG A 107 -3.14 15.08 -6.04
C ARG A 107 -2.43 16.41 -5.85
N LEU A 108 -1.47 16.49 -4.93
CA LEU A 108 -0.67 17.70 -4.73
C LEU A 108 0.09 18.08 -6.00
N VAL A 109 0.71 17.10 -6.66
CA VAL A 109 1.43 17.34 -7.92
C VAL A 109 0.49 17.83 -9.01
N THR A 110 -0.64 17.16 -9.22
CA THR A 110 -1.65 17.57 -10.22
C THR A 110 -2.18 18.97 -9.93
N MET A 111 -2.46 19.30 -8.67
CA MET A 111 -2.89 20.66 -8.27
C MET A 111 -1.86 21.74 -8.61
N LEU A 112 -0.56 21.44 -8.49
CA LEU A 112 0.51 22.37 -8.86
C LEU A 112 0.68 22.46 -10.37
N GLU A 113 0.49 21.36 -11.12
CA GLU A 113 0.51 21.35 -12.60
C GLU A 113 -0.64 22.18 -13.19
N ASP A 114 -1.84 22.00 -12.64
CA ASP A 114 -3.07 22.60 -13.15
C ASP A 114 -3.30 24.04 -12.64
N SER A 115 -2.43 24.55 -11.76
CA SER A 115 -2.55 25.91 -11.22
C SER A 115 -2.39 26.96 -12.33
N ASP A 116 -3.29 27.94 -12.42
CA ASP A 116 -3.19 29.03 -13.40
C ASP A 116 -1.94 29.90 -13.20
N ASP A 117 -1.43 29.98 -11.95
CA ASP A 117 -0.28 30.79 -11.58
C ASP A 117 1.05 30.18 -12.06
N SER A 118 1.77 30.92 -12.91
CA SER A 118 3.06 30.50 -13.48
C SER A 118 4.14 30.25 -12.41
N VAL A 119 4.12 31.02 -11.32
CA VAL A 119 5.06 30.86 -10.19
C VAL A 119 4.81 29.55 -9.46
N VAL A 120 3.54 29.21 -9.23
CA VAL A 120 3.14 27.97 -8.52
C VAL A 120 3.49 26.73 -9.35
N LYS A 121 3.26 26.78 -10.66
CA LYS A 121 3.70 25.74 -11.62
C LYS A 121 5.21 25.49 -11.56
N THR A 122 6.01 26.52 -11.29
CA THR A 122 7.48 26.42 -11.27
C THR A 122 7.99 25.71 -10.00
N VAL A 123 7.26 25.78 -8.89
CA VAL A 123 7.63 25.19 -7.59
C VAL A 123 7.42 23.66 -7.57
N GLN A 124 6.90 23.06 -8.64
CA GLN A 124 6.55 21.66 -8.71
C GLN A 124 7.69 20.72 -8.27
N PRO A 125 7.47 19.83 -7.28
CA PRO A 125 8.49 18.88 -6.86
C PRO A 125 8.76 17.84 -7.95
N PHE A 126 10.03 17.50 -8.12
CA PHE A 126 10.48 16.49 -9.08
C PHE A 126 10.14 15.07 -8.60
N ILE A 127 8.90 14.63 -8.82
CA ILE A 127 8.47 13.28 -8.44
C ILE A 127 8.38 12.42 -9.70
N VAL A 128 9.36 11.53 -9.82
CA VAL A 128 9.58 10.59 -10.93
C VAL A 128 9.75 11.31 -12.26
N LYS A 129 10.98 11.27 -12.78
CA LYS A 129 11.31 11.62 -14.16
C LYS A 129 10.26 11.04 -15.12
N ARG A 130 9.38 11.88 -15.67
CA ARG A 130 8.44 11.47 -16.71
C ARG A 130 9.28 10.98 -17.89
N TRP A 131 9.00 9.81 -18.49
CA TRP A 131 9.80 9.28 -19.61
C TRP A 131 9.95 10.26 -20.78
N SER A 132 8.99 11.17 -20.93
CA SER A 132 9.00 12.25 -21.92
C SER A 132 9.97 13.38 -21.60
N LYS A 133 10.43 13.50 -20.35
CA LYS A 133 11.42 14.49 -19.89
C LYS A 133 12.82 13.87 -19.64
N THR A 134 13.02 12.61 -20.00
CA THR A 134 14.32 11.91 -19.88
C THR A 134 14.83 11.47 -21.24
N GLU A 135 16.13 11.58 -21.45
CA GLU A 135 16.78 11.18 -22.70
C GLU A 135 17.85 10.10 -22.47
N GLY A 136 18.19 9.40 -23.55
CA GLY A 136 19.30 8.45 -23.56
C GLY A 136 19.09 7.20 -22.69
N LYS A 137 20.15 6.83 -21.96
CA LYS A 137 20.25 5.56 -21.20
C LYS A 137 19.23 5.49 -20.06
N GLU A 138 19.01 6.61 -19.38
CA GLU A 138 18.13 6.69 -18.21
C GLU A 138 16.66 6.39 -18.58
N LYS A 139 16.18 6.90 -19.73
CA LYS A 139 14.84 6.58 -20.24
C LYS A 139 14.68 5.09 -20.52
N ARG A 140 15.70 4.45 -21.11
CA ARG A 140 15.68 3.01 -21.41
C ARG A 140 15.61 2.19 -20.13
N ASP A 141 16.43 2.52 -19.13
CA ASP A 141 16.47 1.81 -17.85
C ASP A 141 15.13 1.92 -17.10
N MET A 142 14.46 3.08 -17.17
CA MET A 142 13.13 3.27 -16.59
C MET A 142 12.05 2.44 -17.29
N ILE A 143 12.05 2.41 -18.63
CA ILE A 143 11.12 1.59 -19.41
C ILE A 143 11.35 0.10 -19.12
N ILE A 144 12.60 -0.35 -19.09
CA ILE A 144 12.97 -1.75 -18.81
C ILE A 144 12.50 -2.17 -17.41
N ASN A 145 12.73 -1.34 -16.39
CA ASN A 145 12.29 -1.64 -15.02
C ASN A 145 10.77 -1.74 -14.92
N GLU A 146 10.03 -0.87 -15.60
CA GLU A 146 8.56 -0.93 -15.56
C GLU A 146 8.00 -2.13 -16.33
N VAL A 147 8.56 -2.45 -17.50
CA VAL A 147 8.20 -3.66 -18.26
C VAL A 147 8.48 -4.91 -17.41
N ARG A 148 9.65 -4.97 -16.76
CA ARG A 148 10.02 -6.07 -15.87
C ARG A 148 9.02 -6.22 -14.72
N GLN A 149 8.65 -5.14 -14.03
CA GLN A 149 7.65 -5.21 -12.95
C GLN A 149 6.29 -5.71 -13.44
N ARG A 150 5.84 -5.27 -14.62
CA ARG A 150 4.58 -5.75 -15.22
C ARG A 150 4.66 -7.23 -15.57
N GLU A 151 5.78 -7.69 -16.12
CA GLU A 151 5.99 -9.11 -16.43
C GLU A 151 6.05 -9.96 -15.16
N ASP A 152 6.79 -9.52 -14.14
CA ASP A 152 6.91 -10.24 -12.87
C ASP A 152 5.56 -10.32 -12.15
N PHE A 153 4.76 -9.25 -12.20
CA PHE A 153 3.39 -9.28 -11.70
C PHE A 153 2.53 -10.32 -12.44
N LYS A 154 2.62 -10.37 -13.78
CA LYS A 154 1.92 -11.40 -14.60
C LYS A 154 2.40 -12.81 -14.28
N ARG A 155 3.71 -13.01 -14.08
CA ARG A 155 4.30 -14.31 -13.70
C ARG A 155 3.81 -14.75 -12.33
N VAL A 156 3.81 -13.86 -11.35
CA VAL A 156 3.29 -14.12 -10.00
C VAL A 156 1.80 -14.43 -10.04
N GLN A 157 1.01 -13.66 -10.80
CA GLN A 157 -0.43 -13.91 -10.97
C GLN A 157 -0.69 -15.28 -11.62
N LYS A 158 0.06 -15.64 -12.67
CA LYS A 158 -0.03 -16.94 -13.34
C LYS A 158 0.37 -18.09 -12.42
N ALA A 159 1.46 -17.94 -11.66
CA ALA A 159 1.90 -18.94 -10.68
C ALA A 159 0.85 -19.17 -9.58
N VAL A 160 0.19 -18.10 -9.11
CA VAL A 160 -0.91 -18.18 -8.15
C VAL A 160 -2.12 -18.92 -8.73
N GLN A 161 -2.49 -18.65 -9.99
CA GLN A 161 -3.59 -19.34 -10.67
C GLN A 161 -3.30 -20.84 -10.87
N GLN A 162 -2.09 -21.18 -11.30
CA GLN A 162 -1.68 -22.58 -11.49
C GLN A 162 -1.66 -23.37 -10.18
N ARG A 163 -1.35 -22.72 -9.05
CA ARG A 163 -1.42 -23.35 -7.72
C ARG A 163 -2.84 -23.76 -7.30
N GLN A 164 -3.88 -23.10 -7.84
CA GLN A 164 -5.28 -23.47 -7.61
C GLN A 164 -5.79 -24.57 -8.56
N GLN A 165 -5.00 -24.96 -9.58
CA GLN A 165 -5.40 -25.90 -10.62
C GLN A 165 -5.01 -27.36 -10.32
N GLY A 166 -4.50 -27.63 -9.11
CA GLY A 166 -4.22 -28.98 -8.61
C GLY A 166 -5.38 -29.52 -7.76
N HIS A 167 -6.48 -29.92 -8.39
CA HIS A 167 -7.45 -30.85 -7.81
C HIS A 167 -7.33 -32.17 -8.57
N TRP A 168 -6.66 -33.15 -7.97
CA TRP A 168 -6.29 -34.42 -8.61
C TRP A 168 -7.44 -35.44 -8.70
N ASP A 169 -8.65 -35.09 -8.26
CA ASP A 169 -9.77 -36.03 -8.14
C ASP A 169 -10.41 -36.45 -9.48
N SER A 170 -9.96 -35.90 -10.61
CA SER A 170 -10.40 -36.29 -11.96
C SER A 170 -9.35 -37.09 -12.76
N ALA A 171 -8.22 -37.48 -12.15
CA ALA A 171 -7.31 -38.43 -12.77
C ALA A 171 -7.89 -39.84 -12.66
N ILE A 172 -8.64 -40.25 -13.69
CA ILE A 172 -9.12 -41.62 -13.89
C ILE A 172 -7.99 -42.61 -13.59
N GLN A 173 -8.13 -43.40 -12.53
CA GLN A 173 -7.26 -44.54 -12.23
C GLN A 173 -7.36 -45.54 -13.38
N ARG A 174 -6.49 -45.44 -14.37
CA ARG A 174 -6.27 -46.55 -15.30
C ARG A 174 -5.58 -47.66 -14.51
N SER A 175 -6.27 -48.78 -14.36
CA SER A 175 -5.73 -49.98 -13.70
C SER A 175 -4.48 -50.44 -14.45
N LEU A 176 -3.36 -50.47 -13.75
CA LEU A 176 -2.14 -51.12 -14.22
C LEU A 176 -2.36 -52.63 -14.20
N THR A 177 -2.48 -53.25 -15.37
CA THR A 177 -2.31 -54.69 -15.54
C THR A 177 -0.83 -54.98 -15.77
N TRP A 178 -0.28 -55.88 -14.97
CA TRP A 178 1.09 -56.38 -15.06
C TRP A 178 1.32 -57.19 -16.33
#